data_AF-A0A7S1V2H5-F1
#
_entry.id   AF-A0A7S1V2H5-F1
#
_cell.length_a   1.000
_cell.length_b   1.000
_cell.length_c   1.000
_cell.angle_alpha   90.00
_cell.angle_beta   90.00
_cell.angle_gamma   90.00
#
_symmetry.space_group_name_H-M   'P 1'
#
loop_
_entity.id
_entity.type
_entity.pdbx_description
1 polymer ?
#
loop_
_entity_poly.entity_id
_entity_poly.type
_entity_poly.pdbx_seq_one_letter_code
_entity_poly.pdbx_strand_id
1 'polypeptide(L)'
;MMESVAKRVEASLGRGLGRMEAATGRLGRVLQLSATLKRILRLQFESSKLSNYDLEDLRDLTRAAAAVAVMEDLLGQVKDLGEDAEPTVVKALRPEAEATAAAVRKAAGKLLEKHQSGAGVVQLGATLQVYYHLGELPDAAWSAVRYGLSQAEEASEHFWSPVALGALMEQAQ
;
A
#
# COMPACT_ATOMS: atom_id res chain seq x y z
N MET A 1 -2.53 -1.25 69.83
CA MET A 1 -1.76 -0.14 69.20
C MET A 1 -1.22 -0.49 67.82
N MET A 2 -0.61 -1.66 67.62
CA MET A 2 -0.03 -2.09 66.32
C MET A 2 -1.05 -2.12 65.16
N GLU A 3 -2.26 -2.65 65.37
CA GLU A 3 -3.30 -2.71 64.31
C GLU A 3 -3.74 -1.33 63.79
N SER A 4 -3.71 -0.31 64.65
CA SER A 4 -4.04 1.07 64.28
C SER A 4 -2.95 1.70 63.42
N VAL A 5 -1.69 1.32 63.66
CA VAL A 5 -0.55 1.74 62.82
C VAL A 5 -0.61 1.00 61.48
N ALA A 6 -0.85 -0.32 61.49
CA ALA A 6 -0.99 -1.12 60.27
C ALA A 6 -2.10 -0.60 59.35
N LYS A 7 -3.31 -0.36 59.88
CA LYS A 7 -4.43 0.21 59.07
C LYS A 7 -4.12 1.59 58.51
N ARG A 8 -3.37 2.43 59.24
CA ARG A 8 -2.95 3.75 58.74
C ARG A 8 -1.91 3.66 57.64
N VAL A 9 -0.95 2.73 57.77
CA VAL A 9 0.04 2.45 56.73
C VAL A 9 -0.64 1.89 55.48
N GLU A 10 -1.55 0.94 55.63
CA GLU A 10 -2.34 0.36 54.53
C GLU A 10 -3.17 1.43 53.80
N ALA A 11 -3.87 2.30 54.53
CA ALA A 11 -4.60 3.42 53.93
C ALA A 11 -3.67 4.44 53.24
N SER A 12 -2.45 4.63 53.74
CA SER A 12 -1.46 5.50 53.12
C SER A 12 -0.91 4.88 51.83
N LEU A 13 -0.59 3.60 51.84
CA LEU A 13 -0.11 2.85 50.67
C LEU A 13 -1.18 2.75 49.59
N GLY A 14 -2.44 2.47 49.94
CA GLY A 14 -3.55 2.42 48.98
C GLY A 14 -3.78 3.77 48.27
N ARG A 15 -3.65 4.89 48.98
CA ARG A 15 -3.70 6.23 48.37
C ARG A 15 -2.51 6.49 47.44
N GLY A 16 -1.33 6.00 47.80
CA GLY A 16 -0.13 6.09 46.96
C GLY A 16 -0.31 5.29 45.66
N LEU A 17 -0.78 4.04 45.77
CA LEU A 17 -1.05 3.14 44.64
C LEU A 17 -2.08 3.75 43.69
N GLY A 18 -3.23 4.23 44.20
CA GLY A 18 -4.27 4.83 43.36
C GLY A 18 -3.80 6.10 42.62
N ARG A 19 -2.94 6.92 43.24
CA ARG A 19 -2.32 8.06 42.56
C ARG A 19 -1.35 7.61 41.46
N MET A 20 -0.58 6.55 41.72
CA MET A 20 0.34 5.97 40.75
C MET A 20 -0.42 5.40 39.56
N GLU A 21 -1.48 4.62 39.77
CA GLU A 21 -2.35 4.07 38.72
C GLU A 21 -3.02 5.15 37.88
N ALA A 22 -3.51 6.22 38.52
CA ALA A 22 -4.06 7.36 37.81
C ALA A 22 -3.01 8.07 36.94
N ALA A 23 -1.77 8.19 37.44
CA ALA A 23 -0.66 8.79 36.70
C ALA A 23 -0.20 7.90 35.53
N THR A 24 -0.07 6.58 35.73
CA THR A 24 0.30 5.64 34.67
C THR A 24 -0.80 5.54 33.61
N GLY A 25 -2.08 5.57 34.00
CA GLY A 25 -3.19 5.64 33.06
C GLY A 25 -3.18 6.92 32.21
N ARG A 26 -2.87 8.08 32.82
CA ARG A 26 -2.70 9.34 32.09
C ARG A 26 -1.51 9.28 31.12
N LEU A 27 -0.38 8.74 31.56
CA LEU A 27 0.81 8.57 30.71
C LEU A 27 0.54 7.60 29.55
N GLY A 28 -0.20 6.51 29.79
CA GLY A 28 -0.61 5.57 28.75
C GLY A 28 -1.44 6.25 27.66
N ARG A 29 -2.42 7.09 28.05
CA ARG A 29 -3.21 7.89 27.10
C ARG A 29 -2.35 8.90 26.32
N VAL A 30 -1.43 9.59 26.99
CA VAL A 30 -0.51 10.53 26.33
C VAL A 30 0.39 9.80 25.31
N LEU A 31 0.84 8.59 25.64
CA LEU A 31 1.67 7.78 24.74
C LEU A 31 0.87 7.34 23.51
N GLN A 32 -0.39 6.91 23.69
CA GLN A 32 -1.30 6.60 22.58
C GLN A 32 -1.56 7.82 21.69
N LEU A 33 -1.84 8.99 22.28
CA LEU A 33 -2.04 10.24 21.55
C LEU A 33 -0.78 10.70 20.80
N SER A 34 0.40 10.52 21.40
CA SER A 34 1.66 10.83 20.72
C SER A 34 1.89 9.90 19.53
N ALA A 35 1.56 8.61 19.66
CA ALA A 35 1.66 7.66 18.56
C ALA A 35 0.70 8.00 17.42
N THR A 36 -0.57 8.34 17.72
CA THR A 36 -1.54 8.75 16.69
C THR A 36 -1.13 10.06 16.02
N LEU A 37 -0.65 11.05 16.78
CA LEU A 37 -0.16 12.31 16.21
C LEU A 37 1.02 12.09 15.26
N LYS A 38 2.00 11.26 15.65
CA LYS A 38 3.14 10.92 14.78
C LYS A 38 2.69 10.25 13.49
N ARG A 39 1.67 9.39 13.55
CA ARG A 39 1.08 8.75 12.36
C ARG A 39 0.43 9.77 11.43
N ILE A 40 -0.39 10.69 11.97
CA ILE A 40 -1.04 11.75 11.17
C ILE A 40 0.01 12.65 10.51
N LEU A 41 1.04 13.06 11.25
CA LEU A 41 2.12 13.88 10.71
C LEU A 41 2.87 13.15 9.59
N ARG A 42 3.12 11.84 9.75
CA ARG A 42 3.73 11.03 8.70
C ARG A 42 2.83 10.91 7.47
N LEU A 43 1.53 10.73 7.66
CA LEU A 43 0.55 10.68 6.57
C LEU A 43 0.52 12.00 5.78
N GLN A 44 0.48 13.13 6.49
CA GLN A 44 0.56 14.46 5.87
C GLN A 44 1.86 14.67 5.11
N PHE A 45 2.98 14.22 5.68
CA PHE A 45 4.28 14.33 5.04
C PHE A 45 4.33 13.51 3.73
N GLU A 46 3.88 12.25 3.74
CA GLU A 46 3.84 11.45 2.52
C GLU A 46 2.88 12.02 1.48
N SER A 47 1.69 12.48 1.90
CA SER A 47 0.74 13.18 1.02
C SER A 47 1.36 14.41 0.35
N SER A 48 2.12 15.22 1.11
CA SER A 48 2.80 16.40 0.56
C SER A 48 3.93 16.09 -0.42
N LYS A 49 4.49 14.88 -0.41
CA LYS A 49 5.47 14.46 -1.43
C LYS A 49 4.80 14.12 -2.74
N LEU A 50 3.62 13.49 -2.67
CA LEU A 50 2.89 13.02 -3.84
C LEU A 50 2.49 14.15 -4.79
N SER A 51 2.24 15.35 -4.27
CA SER A 51 1.93 16.52 -5.10
C SER A 51 3.08 16.98 -6.00
N ASN A 52 4.32 16.55 -5.73
CA ASN A 52 5.52 16.95 -6.47
C ASN A 52 6.04 15.88 -7.44
N TYR A 53 5.45 14.68 -7.46
CA TYR A 53 5.93 13.61 -8.33
C TYR A 53 5.32 13.70 -9.73
N ASP A 54 6.16 13.50 -10.74
CA ASP A 54 5.71 13.27 -12.10
C ASP A 54 5.42 11.76 -12.28
N LEU A 55 4.16 11.44 -12.59
CA LEU A 55 3.74 10.04 -12.82
C LEU A 55 4.13 9.52 -14.20
N GLU A 56 4.63 10.38 -15.09
CA GLU A 56 5.16 10.00 -16.40
C GLU A 56 6.62 9.54 -16.32
N ASP A 57 7.39 10.04 -15.34
CA ASP A 57 8.75 9.55 -15.07
C ASP A 57 8.70 8.26 -14.23
N LEU A 58 9.28 7.19 -14.75
CA LEU A 58 9.43 5.89 -14.07
C LEU A 58 10.09 6.02 -12.69
N ARG A 59 11.06 6.92 -12.52
CA ARG A 59 11.74 7.09 -11.21
C ARG A 59 10.80 7.69 -10.18
N ASP A 60 10.08 8.74 -10.54
CA ASP A 60 9.14 9.39 -9.64
C ASP A 60 7.90 8.53 -9.43
N LEU A 61 7.47 7.74 -10.42
CA LEU A 61 6.42 6.73 -10.27
C LEU A 61 6.80 5.65 -9.25
N THR A 62 8.04 5.13 -9.26
CA THR A 62 8.49 4.15 -8.24
C THR A 62 8.51 4.75 -6.83
N ARG A 63 8.90 6.02 -6.70
CA ARG A 63 8.88 6.74 -5.42
C ARG A 63 7.47 7.03 -4.95
N ALA A 64 6.57 7.42 -5.87
CA ALA A 64 5.16 7.63 -5.61
C ALA A 64 4.50 6.33 -5.14
N ALA A 65 4.80 5.20 -5.79
CA ALA A 65 4.30 3.88 -5.38
C ALA A 65 4.77 3.49 -3.97
N ALA A 66 6.04 3.72 -3.64
CA ALA A 66 6.55 3.48 -2.29
C ALA A 66 5.88 4.39 -1.24
N ALA A 67 5.63 5.66 -1.57
CA ALA A 67 4.93 6.59 -0.70
C ALA A 67 3.45 6.19 -0.50
N VAL A 68 2.76 5.79 -1.58
CA VAL A 68 1.39 5.27 -1.54
C VAL A 68 1.30 4.03 -0.66
N ALA A 69 2.23 3.09 -0.77
CA ALA A 69 2.24 1.88 0.06
C ALA A 69 2.33 2.21 1.57
N VAL A 70 3.17 3.19 1.94
CA VAL A 70 3.26 3.67 3.33
C VAL A 70 1.97 4.37 3.75
N MET A 71 1.33 5.13 2.86
CA MET A 71 0.04 5.76 3.15
C MET A 71 -1.08 4.74 3.35
N GLU A 72 -1.17 3.72 2.51
CA GLU A 72 -2.15 2.63 2.64
C GLU A 72 -1.97 1.85 3.96
N ASP A 73 -0.72 1.55 4.36
CA ASP A 73 -0.41 0.94 5.67
C ASP A 73 -0.83 1.85 6.83
N LEU A 74 -0.48 3.15 6.78
CA LEU A 74 -0.86 4.11 7.81
C LEU A 74 -2.39 4.28 7.93
N LEU A 75 -3.11 4.29 6.80
CA LEU A 75 -4.57 4.37 6.77
C LEU A 75 -5.21 3.09 7.30
N GLY A 76 -4.63 1.92 7.02
CA GLY A 76 -5.04 0.64 7.61
C GLY A 76 -4.94 0.65 9.14
N GLN A 77 -3.79 1.08 9.67
CA GLN A 77 -3.56 1.15 11.12
C GLN A 77 -4.43 2.19 11.84
N VAL A 78 -4.94 3.20 11.14
CA VAL A 78 -5.89 4.17 11.72
C VAL A 78 -7.31 3.60 11.73
N LYS A 79 -7.68 2.75 10.76
CA LYS A 79 -8.98 2.07 10.71
C LYS A 79 -9.19 1.16 11.93
N ASP A 80 -8.12 0.56 12.43
CA ASP A 80 -8.13 -0.29 13.64
C ASP A 80 -8.48 0.48 14.93
N LEU A 81 -8.46 1.82 14.92
CA LEU A 81 -8.86 2.67 16.05
C LEU A 81 -10.39 2.87 16.13
N GLY A 82 -11.15 2.45 15.12
CA GLY A 82 -12.61 2.61 15.02
C GLY A 82 -13.05 3.88 14.28
N GLU A 83 -14.13 3.80 13.49
CA GLU A 83 -14.62 4.88 12.59
C GLU A 83 -15.01 6.18 13.32
N ASP A 84 -15.46 6.05 14.58
CA ASP A 84 -15.86 7.18 15.43
C ASP A 84 -14.67 7.91 16.07
N ALA A 85 -13.49 7.27 16.12
CA ALA A 85 -12.27 7.84 16.66
C ALA A 85 -11.30 8.34 15.57
N GLU A 86 -11.68 8.21 14.29
CA GLU A 86 -10.83 8.64 13.19
C GLU A 86 -10.70 10.18 13.15
N PRO A 87 -9.48 10.73 13.22
CA PRO A 87 -9.26 12.17 13.22
C PRO A 87 -9.80 12.83 11.94
N THR A 88 -10.42 14.01 12.06
CA THR A 88 -10.96 14.79 10.92
C THR A 88 -9.93 15.00 9.80
N VAL A 89 -8.66 15.16 10.17
CA VAL A 89 -7.53 15.31 9.23
C VAL A 89 -7.36 14.05 8.36
N VAL A 90 -7.48 12.86 8.94
CA VAL A 90 -7.36 11.61 8.18
C VAL A 90 -8.57 11.43 7.25
N LYS A 91 -9.78 11.78 7.70
CA LYS A 91 -10.99 11.77 6.86
C LYS A 91 -10.86 12.69 5.64
N ALA A 92 -10.20 13.84 5.79
CA ALA A 92 -9.95 14.77 4.69
C ALA A 92 -8.86 14.25 3.71
N LEU A 93 -7.83 13.58 4.21
CA LEU A 93 -6.71 13.07 3.41
C LEU A 93 -7.01 11.76 2.67
N ARG A 94 -7.91 10.93 3.21
CA ARG A 94 -8.28 9.63 2.64
C ARG A 94 -8.69 9.69 1.15
N PRO A 95 -9.61 10.56 0.70
CA PRO A 95 -10.00 10.59 -0.70
C PRO A 95 -8.85 11.00 -1.63
N GLU A 96 -7.98 11.91 -1.19
CA GLU A 96 -6.81 12.34 -1.96
C GLU A 96 -5.76 11.21 -2.06
N ALA A 97 -5.54 10.48 -0.97
CA ALA A 97 -4.68 9.32 -0.93
C ALA A 97 -5.17 8.21 -1.88
N GLU A 98 -6.46 7.88 -1.82
CA GLU A 98 -7.09 6.87 -2.68
C GLU A 98 -7.06 7.28 -4.16
N ALA A 99 -7.33 8.56 -4.46
CA ALA A 99 -7.24 9.09 -5.82
C ALA A 99 -5.81 9.00 -6.37
N THR A 100 -4.80 9.33 -5.55
CA THR A 100 -3.40 9.26 -5.95
C THR A 100 -2.95 7.82 -6.14
N ALA A 101 -3.36 6.91 -5.26
CA ALA A 101 -3.07 5.49 -5.39
C ALA A 101 -3.69 4.91 -6.68
N ALA A 102 -4.92 5.30 -7.01
CA ALA A 102 -5.56 4.95 -8.29
C ALA A 102 -4.80 5.52 -9.50
N ALA A 103 -4.30 6.75 -9.41
CA ALA A 103 -3.50 7.36 -10.47
C ALA A 103 -2.16 6.63 -10.68
N VAL A 104 -1.46 6.27 -9.61
CA VAL A 104 -0.22 5.48 -9.67
C VAL A 104 -0.46 4.11 -10.30
N ARG A 105 -1.52 3.39 -9.88
CA ARG A 105 -1.92 2.10 -10.47
C ARG A 105 -2.22 2.23 -11.96
N LYS A 106 -2.96 3.28 -12.35
CA LYS A 106 -3.29 3.55 -13.76
C LYS A 106 -2.05 3.85 -14.59
N ALA A 107 -1.10 4.63 -14.06
CA ALA A 107 0.16 4.91 -14.73
C ALA A 107 1.02 3.65 -14.89
N ALA A 108 1.11 2.83 -13.84
CA ALA A 108 1.80 1.54 -13.87
C ALA A 108 1.18 0.58 -14.90
N GLY A 109 -0.15 0.50 -14.98
CA GLY A 109 -0.86 -0.32 -15.96
C GLY A 109 -0.56 0.08 -17.40
N LYS A 110 -0.60 1.38 -17.70
CA LYS A 110 -0.22 1.89 -19.04
C LYS A 110 1.22 1.55 -19.41
N LEU A 111 2.15 1.64 -18.46
CA LEU A 111 3.54 1.25 -18.69
C LEU A 111 3.65 -0.26 -18.95
N LEU A 112 2.95 -1.09 -18.18
CA LEU A 112 2.97 -2.54 -18.34
C LEU A 112 2.46 -2.95 -19.74
N GLU A 113 1.34 -2.39 -20.21
CA GLU A 113 0.79 -2.63 -21.56
C GLU A 113 1.79 -2.21 -22.65
N LYS A 114 2.44 -1.06 -22.48
CA LYS A 114 3.48 -0.57 -23.39
C LYS A 114 4.70 -1.49 -23.41
N HIS A 115 5.04 -2.12 -22.29
CA HIS A 115 6.17 -3.03 -22.20
C HIS A 115 5.87 -4.44 -22.71
N GLN A 116 4.63 -4.92 -22.57
CA GLN A 116 4.18 -6.20 -23.15
C GLN A 116 4.22 -6.21 -24.69
N SER A 117 4.10 -5.04 -25.32
CA SER A 117 4.09 -4.89 -26.79
C SER A 117 5.46 -4.64 -27.43
N GLY A 118 6.56 -4.66 -26.66
CA GLY A 118 7.92 -4.70 -27.23
C GLY A 118 8.93 -3.68 -26.71
N ALA A 119 8.99 -3.40 -25.40
CA ALA A 119 9.99 -2.50 -24.82
C ALA A 119 10.99 -3.18 -23.88
N GLY A 120 12.16 -2.57 -23.74
CA GLY A 120 13.37 -3.16 -23.16
C GLY A 120 13.23 -3.63 -21.71
N VAL A 121 13.88 -4.77 -21.42
CA VAL A 121 13.88 -5.50 -20.13
C VAL A 121 14.10 -4.61 -18.90
N VAL A 122 14.92 -3.56 -19.01
CA VAL A 122 15.23 -2.62 -17.92
C VAL A 122 13.99 -1.82 -17.47
N GLN A 123 13.15 -1.39 -18.41
CA GLN A 123 11.95 -0.60 -18.12
C GLN A 123 10.84 -1.47 -17.55
N LEU A 124 10.78 -2.73 -17.99
CA LEU A 124 9.89 -3.74 -17.40
C LEU A 124 10.27 -4.03 -15.95
N GLY A 125 11.56 -4.15 -15.63
CA GLY A 125 12.04 -4.31 -14.25
C GLY A 125 11.62 -3.16 -13.32
N ALA A 126 11.75 -1.92 -13.77
CA ALA A 126 11.31 -0.74 -13.01
C ALA A 126 9.78 -0.70 -12.84
N THR A 127 9.02 -1.11 -13.86
CA THR A 127 7.55 -1.21 -13.81
C THR A 127 7.11 -2.29 -12.82
N LEU A 128 7.77 -3.45 -12.81
CA LEU A 128 7.52 -4.51 -11.82
C LEU A 128 7.87 -4.05 -10.40
N GLN A 129 8.90 -3.21 -10.23
CA GLN A 129 9.23 -2.63 -8.93
C GLN A 129 8.10 -1.74 -8.40
N VAL A 130 7.36 -1.03 -9.26
CA VAL A 130 6.15 -0.30 -8.87
C VAL A 130 5.10 -1.25 -8.29
N TYR A 131 4.80 -2.35 -9.00
CA TYR A 131 3.85 -3.37 -8.51
C TYR A 131 4.33 -4.07 -7.24
N TYR A 132 5.64 -4.24 -7.07
CA TYR A 132 6.20 -4.76 -5.82
C TYR A 132 5.92 -3.83 -4.64
N HIS A 133 6.13 -2.52 -4.81
CA HIS A 133 5.81 -1.55 -3.76
C HIS A 133 4.32 -1.50 -3.43
N LEU A 134 3.45 -1.66 -4.41
CA LEU A 134 1.99 -1.73 -4.22
C LEU A 134 1.50 -3.06 -3.64
N GLY A 135 2.34 -4.09 -3.55
CA GLY A 135 1.94 -5.44 -3.13
C GLY A 135 1.16 -6.23 -4.18
N GLU A 136 1.07 -5.73 -5.42
CA GLU A 136 0.25 -6.26 -6.53
C GLU A 136 1.10 -7.03 -7.57
N LEU A 137 2.38 -7.29 -7.28
CA LEU A 137 3.30 -7.98 -8.18
C LEU A 137 2.80 -9.37 -8.64
N PRO A 138 2.25 -10.23 -7.77
CA PRO A 138 1.76 -11.55 -8.21
C PRO A 138 0.65 -11.44 -9.26
N ASP A 139 -0.27 -10.51 -9.07
CA ASP A 139 -1.40 -10.31 -9.98
C ASP A 139 -0.94 -9.74 -11.32
N ALA A 140 -0.01 -8.77 -11.29
CA ALA A 140 0.60 -8.22 -12.50
C ALA A 140 1.39 -9.29 -13.28
N ALA A 141 2.15 -10.14 -12.57
CA ALA A 141 2.89 -11.24 -13.19
C ALA A 141 1.95 -12.28 -13.83
N TRP A 142 0.90 -12.68 -13.13
CA TRP A 142 -0.09 -13.62 -13.67
C TRP A 142 -0.89 -13.04 -14.83
N SER A 143 -1.20 -11.75 -14.79
CA SER A 143 -1.84 -11.04 -15.91
C SER A 143 -0.95 -11.09 -17.16
N ALA A 144 0.34 -10.81 -17.02
CA ALA A 144 1.30 -10.89 -18.13
C ALA A 144 1.44 -12.31 -18.69
N VAL A 145 1.46 -13.34 -17.84
CA VAL A 145 1.48 -14.75 -18.27
C VAL A 145 0.22 -15.11 -19.04
N ARG A 146 -0.97 -14.70 -18.56
CA ARG A 146 -2.24 -14.94 -19.26
C ARG A 146 -2.28 -14.23 -20.61
N TYR A 147 -1.79 -13.01 -20.68
CA TYR A 147 -1.67 -12.28 -21.94
C TYR A 147 -0.77 -13.03 -22.93
N GLY A 148 0.42 -13.46 -22.50
CA GLY A 148 1.32 -14.26 -23.33
C GLY A 148 0.69 -15.59 -23.78
N LEU A 149 -0.05 -16.26 -22.90
CA LEU A 149 -0.80 -17.47 -23.23
C LEU A 149 -1.86 -17.19 -24.31
N SER A 150 -2.67 -16.14 -24.16
CA SER A 150 -3.68 -15.79 -25.17
C SER A 150 -3.08 -15.47 -26.54
N GLN A 151 -1.92 -14.80 -26.57
CA GLN A 151 -1.21 -14.52 -27.81
C GLN A 151 -0.64 -15.80 -28.45
N ALA A 152 -0.16 -16.74 -27.62
CA ALA A 152 0.30 -18.05 -28.10
C ALA A 152 -0.85 -18.92 -28.62
N GLU A 153 -2.01 -18.89 -27.95
CA GLU A 153 -3.24 -19.57 -28.40
C GLU A 153 -3.72 -19.00 -29.73
N GLU A 154 -3.80 -17.66 -29.86
CA GLU A 154 -4.20 -16.99 -31.11
C GLU A 154 -3.23 -17.31 -32.26
N ALA A 155 -1.92 -17.28 -32.01
CA ALA A 155 -0.91 -17.66 -33.00
C ALA A 155 -1.00 -19.15 -33.38
N SER A 156 -1.27 -20.03 -32.41
CA SER A 156 -1.48 -21.45 -32.66
C SER A 156 -2.74 -21.69 -33.50
N GLU A 157 -3.86 -21.05 -33.19
CA GLU A 157 -5.09 -21.14 -33.98
C GLU A 157 -4.89 -20.66 -35.42
N HIS A 158 -4.15 -19.55 -35.61
CA HIS A 158 -3.81 -19.06 -36.94
C HIS A 158 -2.92 -20.04 -37.70
N PHE A 159 -1.90 -20.60 -37.04
CA PHE A 159 -0.97 -21.56 -37.66
C PHE A 159 -1.65 -22.87 -38.06
N TRP A 160 -2.56 -23.38 -37.22
CA TRP A 160 -3.32 -24.61 -37.48
C TRP A 160 -4.63 -24.37 -38.25
N SER A 161 -4.85 -23.15 -38.76
CA SER A 161 -6.03 -22.87 -39.57
C SER A 161 -5.98 -23.67 -40.89
N PRO A 162 -7.13 -24.14 -41.41
CA PRO A 162 -7.18 -24.90 -42.67
C PRO A 162 -6.53 -24.15 -43.85
N VAL A 163 -6.59 -22.81 -43.82
CA VAL A 163 -6.01 -21.93 -44.84
C VAL A 163 -4.49 -21.88 -44.73
N ALA A 164 -3.94 -21.75 -43.52
CA ALA A 164 -2.49 -21.75 -43.30
C ALA A 164 -1.87 -23.13 -43.60
N LEU A 165 -2.56 -24.21 -43.22
CA LEU A 165 -2.16 -25.57 -43.55
C LEU A 165 -2.22 -25.85 -45.06
N GLY A 166 -3.25 -25.35 -45.75
CA GLY A 166 -3.34 -25.43 -47.21
C GLY A 166 -2.18 -24.72 -47.90
N ALA A 167 -1.85 -23.50 -47.46
CA ALA A 167 -0.72 -22.73 -48.00
C ALA A 167 0.65 -23.40 -47.72
N LEU A 168 0.83 -24.00 -46.54
CA LEU A 168 2.03 -24.77 -46.21
C LEU A 168 2.15 -26.05 -47.04
N MET A 169 1.05 -26.75 -47.31
CA MET A 169 1.03 -27.93 -48.17
C MET A 169 1.30 -27.59 -49.64
N GLU A 170 0.80 -26.44 -50.14
CA GLU A 170 1.11 -25.95 -51.48
C GLU A 170 2.58 -25.51 -51.63
N GLN A 171 3.20 -24.95 -50.58
CA GLN A 171 4.63 -24.60 -50.59
C GLN A 171 5.57 -25.80 -50.44
N ALA A 172 5.06 -26.96 -50.01
CA ALA A 172 5.83 -28.19 -49.83
C ALA A 172 5.83 -29.11 -51.06
N GLN A 173 5.09 -28.76 -52.12
CA GLN A 173 5.11 -29.40 -53.44
C GLN A 173 6.00 -28.65 -54.42
#